data_AF-A0A1V4Z434-F1
#
_entry.id   AF-A0A1V4Z434-F1
#
_cell.length_a   1.000
_cell.length_b   1.000
_cell.length_c   1.000
_cell.angle_alpha   90.00
_cell.angle_beta   90.00
_cell.angle_gamma   90.00
#
_symmetry.space_group_name_H-M   'P 1'
#
loop_
_entity.id
_entity.type
_entity.pdbx_description
1 polymer ?
#
loop_
_entity_poly.entity_id
_entity_poly.type
_entity_poly.pdbx_seq_one_letter_code
_entity_poly.pdbx_strand_id
1 'polypeptide(L)' 'MYVRFLQEAAKIAGDRKRGNASVQIDRSGRMFSEIGQMFINFEDKTRVSGRIAKASEIFRRISDTEEQAFRSIA' A
#
# COMPACT_ATOMS: atom_id res chain seq x y z
N MET A 1 8.09 7.14 6.04
CA MET A 1 8.53 8.42 6.64
C MET A 1 7.68 9.58 6.14
N TYR A 2 7.50 9.76 4.82
CA TYR A 2 6.67 10.83 4.23
C TYR A 2 5.18 10.77 4.59
N VAL A 3 4.59 9.57 4.67
CA VAL A 3 3.15 9.41 4.90
C VAL A 3 2.73 9.85 6.31
N ARG A 4 3.55 9.57 7.33
CA ARG A 4 3.33 10.07 8.69
C ARG A 4 3.31 11.60 8.77
N PHE A 5 4.20 12.26 8.03
CA PHE A 5 4.22 13.73 7.97
C PHE A 5 2.92 14.28 7.37
N LEU A 6 2.44 13.70 6.26
CA LEU A 6 1.19 14.11 5.62
C LEU A 6 -0.03 13.88 6.54
N GLN A 7 -0.03 12.77 7.28
CA GLN A 7 -1.10 12.44 8.22
C GLN A 7 -1.17 13.45 9.38
N GLU A 8 -0.03 13.81 9.97
CA GLU A 8 0.02 14.78 11.06
C GLU A 8 -0.26 16.21 10.57
N ALA A 9 0.24 16.58 9.39
CA ALA A 9 -0.10 17.87 8.77
C ALA A 9 -1.61 18.01 8.50
N ALA A 10 -2.24 16.94 8.01
CA ALA A 10 -3.68 16.91 7.77
C ALA A 10 -4.50 17.02 9.06
N LYS A 11 -4.06 16.39 10.16
CA LYS A 11 -4.67 16.57 11.49
C LYS A 11 -4.59 18.03 11.95
N ILE A 12 -3.41 18.66 11.84
CA ILE A 12 -3.19 20.05 12.26
C ILE A 12 -4.06 21.00 11.43
N ALA A 13 -4.20 20.74 10.14
CA ALA A 13 -5.03 21.55 9.22
C ALA A 13 -6.54 21.26 9.33
N GLY A 14 -6.98 20.27 10.12
CA GLY A 14 -8.38 19.84 10.19
C GLY A 14 -8.89 19.12 8.93
N ASP A 15 -7.99 18.76 7.99
CA ASP A 15 -8.34 18.10 6.73
C ASP A 15 -8.41 16.59 6.91
N ARG A 16 -9.56 16.11 7.41
CA ARG A 16 -9.81 14.69 7.64
C ARG A 16 -9.74 13.85 6.37
N LYS A 17 -10.10 14.41 5.20
CA LYS A 17 -10.07 13.68 3.92
C LYS A 17 -8.65 13.33 3.54
N ARG A 18 -7.74 14.31 3.56
CA ARG A 18 -6.31 14.08 3.28
C ARG A 18 -5.64 13.20 4.32
N GLY A 19 -6.03 13.32 5.60
CA GLY A 19 -5.54 12.45 6.66
C GLY A 19 -5.92 10.98 6.42
N ASN A 20 -7.17 10.70 6.03
CA ASN A 20 -7.63 9.35 5.74
C ASN A 20 -7.00 8.77 4.47
N ALA A 21 -6.88 9.56 3.40
CA ALA A 21 -6.18 9.14 2.19
C ALA A 21 -4.71 8.80 2.47
N SER A 22 -4.05 9.59 3.31
CA SER A 22 -2.68 9.33 3.75
C SER A 22 -2.54 7.97 4.44
N VAL A 23 -3.48 7.59 5.33
CA VAL A 23 -3.49 6.27 5.97
C VAL A 23 -3.64 5.13 4.95
N GLN A 24 -4.49 5.32 3.93
CA GLN A 24 -4.67 4.32 2.88
C GLN A 24 -3.40 4.12 2.03
N ILE A 25 -2.69 5.22 1.72
CA ILE A 25 -1.39 5.16 1.02
C ILE A 25 -0.30 4.52 1.91
N ASP A 26 -0.29 4.73 3.23
CA ASP A 26 0.65 4.01 4.12
C ASP A 26 0.40 2.49 4.04
N ARG A 27 -0.88 2.11 4.03
CA ARG A 27 -1.29 0.71 3.96
C ARG A 27 -0.88 0.07 2.64
N SER A 28 -1.05 0.75 1.51
CA SER A 28 -0.62 0.23 0.21
C SER A 28 0.90 0.05 0.15
N GLY A 29 1.68 0.99 0.69
CA GLY A 29 3.14 0.88 0.79
C GLY A 29 3.62 -0.31 1.63
N ARG A 30 2.92 -0.65 2.72
CA ARG A 30 3.21 -1.86 3.51
C ARG A 30 2.90 -3.14 2.74
N MET A 31 1.78 -3.18 2.01
CA MET A 31 1.44 -4.31 1.14
C MET A 31 2.50 -4.52 0.05
N PHE A 32 3.01 -3.44 -0.55
CA PHE A 32 4.09 -3.52 -1.52
C PHE A 32 5.37 -4.11 -0.91
N SER A 33 5.69 -3.73 0.33
CA SER A 33 6.82 -4.30 1.06
C SER A 33 6.63 -5.79 1.36
N GLU A 34 5.40 -6.24 1.64
CA GLU A 34 5.06 -7.66 1.80
C GLU A 34 5.38 -8.45 0.53
N ILE A 35 5.03 -7.91 -0.66
CA ILE A 35 5.39 -8.52 -1.94
C ILE A 35 6.91 -8.70 -2.04
N GLY A 36 7.69 -7.66 -1.76
CA GLY A 36 9.16 -7.74 -1.79
C GLY A 36 9.72 -8.85 -0.88
N GLN A 37 9.15 -9.01 0.31
CA GLN A 37 9.54 -10.08 1.24
C GLN A 37 9.23 -11.49 0.71
N MET A 38 8.20 -11.68 -0.12
CA MET A 38 7.91 -12.97 -0.74
C MET A 38 9.01 -13.46 -1.69
N PHE A 39 9.87 -12.55 -2.17
CA PHE A 39 10.91 -12.84 -3.16
C PHE A 39 12.34 -12.65 -2.63
N ILE A 40 12.52 -12.23 -1.37
CA ILE A 40 13.85 -11.96 -0.77
C ILE A 40 14.78 -13.19 -0.74
N ASN A 41 14.22 -14.41 -0.61
CA ASN A 41 14.98 -15.67 -0.59
C ASN A 41 14.46 -16.62 -1.69
N PHE A 42 14.48 -16.15 -2.93
CA PHE A 42 13.97 -16.90 -4.08
C PHE A 42 14.99 -17.93 -4.59
N GLU A 43 15.29 -18.94 -3.79
CA GLU A 43 16.14 -20.07 -4.22
C GLU A 43 15.28 -21.27 -4.65
N ASP A 44 14.06 -21.40 -4.13
CA ASP A 44 13.18 -22.54 -4.37
C ASP A 44 12.18 -22.27 -5.51
N LYS A 45 12.54 -22.71 -6.71
CA LYS A 45 11.77 -22.57 -7.96
C LYS A 45 10.44 -23.35 -7.97
N THR A 46 10.18 -24.21 -6.99
CA THR A 46 8.94 -25.02 -6.96
C THR A 46 7.71 -24.24 -6.50
N ARG A 47 7.89 -23.07 -5.84
CA ARG A 47 6.79 -22.28 -5.25
C ARG A 47 6.52 -20.94 -5.95
N VAL A 48 7.13 -20.73 -7.11
CA VAL A 48 7.16 -19.44 -7.83
C VAL A 48 5.77 -19.03 -8.30
N SER A 49 5.06 -19.95 -8.96
CA SER A 49 3.72 -19.69 -9.52
C SER A 49 2.73 -19.25 -8.43
N GLY A 50 2.72 -19.92 -7.28
CA GLY A 50 1.88 -19.57 -6.14
C GLY A 50 2.22 -18.20 -5.53
N ARG A 51 3.51 -17.86 -5.45
CA ARG A 51 3.95 -16.52 -4.98
C ARG A 51 3.57 -15.42 -5.97
N ILE A 52 3.71 -15.65 -7.27
CA ILE A 52 3.28 -14.71 -8.31
C ILE A 52 1.77 -14.49 -8.26
N ALA A 53 0.97 -15.55 -8.10
CA ALA A 53 -0.48 -15.45 -7.96
C ALA A 53 -0.85 -14.61 -6.74
N LYS A 54 -0.24 -14.87 -5.58
CA LYS A 54 -0.45 -14.10 -4.35
C LYS A 54 -0.02 -12.64 -4.50
N ALA A 55 1.15 -12.38 -5.09
CA ALA A 55 1.63 -11.03 -5.37
C ALA A 55 0.68 -10.26 -6.30
N SER A 56 0.14 -10.93 -7.32
CA SER A 56 -0.84 -10.34 -8.25
C SER A 56 -2.14 -9.94 -7.54
N GLU A 57 -2.62 -10.76 -6.60
CA GLU A 57 -3.77 -10.43 -5.76
C GLU A 57 -3.49 -9.20 -4.87
N ILE A 58 -2.30 -9.14 -4.26
CA ILE A 58 -1.90 -8.00 -3.43
C ILE A 58 -1.78 -6.73 -4.27
N PHE A 59 -1.21 -6.81 -5.48
CA PHE A 59 -1.16 -5.67 -6.41
C PHE A 59 -2.55 -5.13 -6.77
N ARG A 60 -3.52 -6.02 -6.98
CA ARG A 60 -4.91 -5.58 -7.22
C ARG A 60 -5.46 -4.80 -6.02
N ARG A 61 -5.24 -5.30 -4.80
CA ARG A 61 -5.66 -4.60 -3.57
C ARG A 61 -4.95 -3.26 -3.36
N ILE A 62 -3.68 -3.17 -3.74
CA ILE A 62 -2.92 -1.90 -3.73
C ILE A 62 -3.60 -0.91 -4.67
N SER A 63 -3.86 -1.31 -5.91
CA SER A 63 -4.53 -0.47 -6.92
C SER A 63 -5.89 0.03 -6.43
N ASP A 64 -6.73 -0.86 -5.90
CA ASP A 64 -8.05 -0.50 -5.37
C ASP A 64 -7.94 0.49 -4.19
N THR A 65 -6.96 0.27 -3.31
CA THR A 65 -6.74 1.14 -2.14
C THR A 65 -6.26 2.52 -2.55
N GLU A 66 -5.33 2.60 -3.50
CA GLU A 66 -4.79 3.87 -3.99
C GLU A 66 -5.82 4.66 -4.80
N GLU A 67 -6.64 3.99 -5.60
CA GLU A 67 -7.74 4.61 -6.33
C GLU A 67 -8.79 5.18 -5.37
N GLN A 68 -9.17 4.42 -4.33
CA GLN A 68 -10.09 4.92 -3.30
C GLN A 68 -9.51 6.13 -2.56
N ALA A 69 -8.22 6.08 -2.21
CA ALA A 69 -7.53 7.19 -1.56
C ALA A 69 -7.57 8.45 -2.44
N PHE A 70 -7.26 8.31 -3.73
CA PHE A 70 -7.27 9.41 -4.69
C PHE A 70 -8.67 10.00 -4.88
N ARG A 71 -9.69 9.16 -5.08
CA ARG A 71 -11.09 9.60 -5.22
C ARG A 71 -11.63 10.28 -3.97
N SER A 72 -11.10 9.97 -2.79
CA SER A 72 -11.56 10.58 -1.52
C SER A 72 -11.09 12.02 -1.31
N ILE A 73 -10.05 12.44 -2.04
CA ILE A 73 -9.44 13.79 -1.94
C ILE A 73 -9.64 14.64 -3.19
N ALA A 74 -10.05 14.04 -4.31
CA ALA A 74 -10.54 14.72 -5.50
C ALA A 74 -11.92 15.35 -5.25
#